data_AF-A0A3S5A8K9-F1
#
_entry.id   AF-A0A3S5A8K9-F1
#
_cell.length_a   1.000
_cell.length_b   1.000
_cell.length_c   1.000
_cell.angle_alpha   90.00
_cell.angle_beta   90.00
_cell.angle_gamma   90.00
#
_symmetry.space_group_name_H-M   'P 1'
#
loop_
_entity.id
_entity.type
_entity.pdbx_description
1 polymer ?
#
loop_
_entity_poly.entity_id
_entity_poly.type
_entity_poly.pdbx_seq_one_letter_code
_entity_poly.pdbx_strand_id
1 'polypeptide(L)'
;MVLLVLLFSYVFHFLSPTISHALRLSRQLGDTSLQAQAYYSLGNTSSLVRDYPAAVAYHLRHLAMARRLGDRLGEARAHWSLANAYAGLGDLDRSLRCARRYRQITIKEL
;
A
#
# COMPACT_ATOMS: atom_id res chain seq x y z
N MET A 1 16.77 -17.13 -10.36
CA MET A 1 17.15 -15.99 -9.48
C MET A 1 17.46 -14.70 -10.24
N VAL A 2 18.08 -14.72 -11.44
CA VAL A 2 18.42 -13.50 -12.20
C VAL A 2 17.19 -12.69 -12.69
N LEU A 3 16.13 -13.37 -13.12
CA LEU A 3 14.90 -12.71 -13.60
C LEU A 3 14.19 -11.87 -12.51
N LEU A 4 14.24 -12.33 -11.25
CA LEU A 4 13.62 -11.67 -10.11
C LEU A 4 14.36 -10.38 -9.74
N VAL A 5 15.69 -10.38 -9.84
CA VAL A 5 16.55 -9.22 -9.57
C VAL A 5 16.39 -8.16 -10.67
N LEU A 6 16.24 -8.56 -11.92
CA LEU A 6 15.99 -7.64 -13.03
C LEU A 6 14.60 -7.00 -12.94
N LEU A 7 13.56 -7.77 -12.59
CA LEU A 7 12.22 -7.24 -12.33
C LEU A 7 12.22 -6.27 -11.15
N PHE A 8 12.94 -6.59 -10.09
CA PHE A 8 13.09 -5.74 -8.92
C PHE A 8 13.80 -4.42 -9.23
N SER A 9 14.90 -4.46 -9.98
CA SER A 9 15.62 -3.26 -10.45
C SER A 9 14.81 -2.44 -11.46
N TYR A 10 14.05 -3.08 -12.34
CA TYR A 10 13.18 -2.42 -13.31
C TYR A 10 12.00 -1.71 -12.62
N VAL A 11 11.32 -2.41 -11.70
CA VAL A 11 10.25 -1.83 -10.89
C VAL A 11 10.79 -0.68 -10.03
N PHE A 12 11.95 -0.82 -9.41
CA PHE A 12 12.48 0.23 -8.56
C PHE A 12 12.94 1.46 -9.36
N HIS A 13 13.72 1.28 -10.42
CA HIS A 13 14.33 2.38 -11.18
C HIS A 13 13.33 3.06 -12.12
N PHE A 14 12.41 2.31 -12.74
CA PHE A 14 11.48 2.84 -13.74
C PHE A 14 10.10 3.18 -13.15
N LEU A 15 9.62 2.41 -12.15
CA LEU A 15 8.28 2.63 -11.59
C LEU A 15 8.27 3.74 -10.54
N SER A 16 9.33 3.89 -9.73
CA SER A 16 9.42 4.93 -8.69
C SER A 16 9.23 6.37 -9.22
N PRO A 17 9.93 6.82 -10.29
CA PRO A 17 9.70 8.16 -10.84
C PRO A 17 8.31 8.29 -11.47
N THR A 18 7.80 7.22 -12.10
CA THR A 18 6.46 7.21 -12.72
C THR A 18 5.36 7.35 -11.68
N ILE A 19 5.45 6.65 -10.54
CA ILE A 19 4.48 6.75 -9.45
C ILE A 19 4.57 8.12 -8.78
N SER A 20 5.79 8.65 -8.58
CA SER A 20 6.00 10.00 -8.03
C SER A 20 5.42 11.09 -8.93
N HIS A 21 5.52 10.92 -10.25
CA HIS A 21 4.92 11.80 -11.24
C HIS A 21 3.39 11.71 -11.21
N ALA A 22 2.82 10.51 -11.23
CA ALA A 22 1.38 10.29 -11.12
C ALA A 22 0.80 10.87 -9.82
N LEU A 23 1.53 10.79 -8.70
CA LEU A 23 1.13 11.33 -7.40
C LEU A 23 1.14 12.87 -7.38
N ARG A 24 2.07 13.50 -8.10
CA ARG A 24 2.14 14.96 -8.26
C ARG A 24 1.01 15.47 -9.15
N LEU A 25 0.78 14.80 -10.27
CA LEU A 25 -0.27 15.15 -11.23
C LEU A 25 -1.66 14.97 -10.62
N SER A 26 -1.91 13.85 -9.94
CA SER A 26 -3.18 13.59 -9.27
C SER A 26 -3.48 14.54 -8.11
N ARG A 27 -2.45 15.07 -7.42
CA ARG A 27 -2.62 16.18 -6.48
C ARG A 27 -3.01 17.49 -7.16
N GLN A 28 -2.44 17.78 -8.33
CA GLN A 28 -2.78 18.97 -9.11
C GLN A 28 -4.17 18.88 -9.74
N LEU A 29 -4.59 17.68 -10.13
CA LEU A 29 -5.90 17.42 -10.76
C LEU A 29 -7.01 17.11 -9.74
N GLY A 30 -6.69 17.00 -8.45
CA GLY A 30 -7.66 16.60 -7.40
C GLY A 30 -8.13 15.15 -7.48
N ASP A 31 -7.55 14.33 -8.36
CA ASP A 31 -7.92 12.93 -8.52
C ASP A 31 -7.44 12.10 -7.32
N THR A 32 -8.35 11.92 -6.38
CA THR A 32 -8.08 11.23 -5.12
C THR A 32 -7.99 9.71 -5.29
N SER A 33 -8.58 9.16 -6.37
CA SER A 33 -8.50 7.73 -6.71
C SER A 33 -7.12 7.37 -7.24
N LEU A 34 -6.59 8.17 -8.16
CA LEU A 34 -5.23 7.98 -8.69
C LEU A 34 -4.15 8.15 -7.59
N GLN A 35 -4.36 9.07 -6.65
CA GLN A 35 -3.50 9.21 -5.47
C GLN A 35 -3.52 7.95 -4.58
N ALA A 36 -4.71 7.37 -4.34
CA ALA A 36 -4.85 6.16 -3.54
C ALA A 36 -4.08 4.99 -4.17
N GLN A 37 -4.25 4.78 -5.48
CA GLN A 37 -3.52 3.73 -6.20
C GLN A 37 -2.01 3.94 -6.20
N ALA A 38 -1.55 5.19 -6.36
CA ALA A 38 -0.14 5.52 -6.29
C ALA A 38 0.48 5.18 -4.92
N TYR A 39 -0.20 5.51 -3.81
CA TYR A 39 0.25 5.11 -2.47
C TYR A 39 0.24 3.60 -2.26
N TYR A 40 -0.76 2.90 -2.81
CA TYR A 40 -0.81 1.43 -2.73
C TYR A 40 0.39 0.79 -3.44
N SER A 41 0.69 1.24 -4.67
CA SER A 41 1.83 0.77 -5.45
C SER A 41 3.17 1.04 -4.75
N LEU A 42 3.37 2.24 -4.20
CA LEU A 42 4.57 2.56 -3.42
C LEU A 42 4.73 1.65 -2.20
N GLY A 43 3.66 1.40 -1.45
CA GLY A 43 3.72 0.50 -0.30
C GLY A 43 4.09 -0.94 -0.66
N ASN A 44 3.57 -1.44 -1.78
CA ASN A 44 3.93 -2.78 -2.28
C ASN A 44 5.39 -2.83 -2.73
N THR A 45 5.87 -1.82 -3.45
CA THR A 45 7.29 -1.73 -3.83
C THR A 45 8.19 -1.68 -2.60
N SER A 46 7.85 -0.87 -1.59
CA SER A 46 8.57 -0.82 -0.31
C SER A 46 8.57 -2.18 0.41
N SER A 47 7.44 -2.90 0.39
CA SER A 47 7.36 -4.25 0.98
C SER A 47 8.24 -5.26 0.24
N LEU A 48 8.30 -5.18 -1.09
CA LEU A 48 9.16 -6.05 -1.92
C LEU A 48 10.64 -5.83 -1.61
N VAL A 49 11.06 -4.57 -1.45
CA VAL A 49 12.45 -4.24 -1.10
C VAL A 49 12.77 -4.46 0.39
N ARG A 50 11.80 -4.96 1.17
CA ARG A 50 11.87 -5.17 2.63
C ARG A 50 12.09 -3.88 3.44
N ASP A 51 11.78 -2.72 2.85
CA ASP A 51 11.67 -1.45 3.56
C ASP A 51 10.27 -1.35 4.18
N TYR A 52 10.07 -2.13 5.24
CA TYR A 52 8.79 -2.19 5.93
C TYR A 52 8.37 -0.86 6.60
N PRO A 53 9.29 -0.02 7.15
CA PRO A 53 8.91 1.31 7.64
C PRO A 53 8.28 2.19 6.55
N ALA A 54 8.87 2.25 5.35
CA ALA A 54 8.30 2.99 4.24
C ALA A 54 6.98 2.37 3.76
N ALA A 55 6.90 1.04 3.70
CA ALA A 55 5.67 0.34 3.33
C ALA A 55 4.51 0.69 4.25
N VAL A 56 4.73 0.72 5.57
CA VAL A 56 3.72 1.13 6.55
C VAL A 56 3.26 2.56 6.29
N ALA A 57 4.19 3.50 6.07
CA ALA A 57 3.84 4.90 5.81
C ALA A 57 2.96 5.05 4.55
N TYR A 58 3.29 4.36 3.46
CA TYR A 58 2.51 4.40 2.23
C TYR A 58 1.16 3.71 2.34
N HIS A 59 1.09 2.54 2.99
CA HIS A 59 -0.18 1.85 3.19
C HIS A 59 -1.13 2.61 4.14
N LEU A 60 -0.61 3.36 5.13
CA LEU A 60 -1.42 4.26 5.96
C LEU A 60 -2.01 5.42 5.14
N ARG A 61 -1.25 5.98 4.19
CA ARG A 61 -1.78 7.01 3.28
C ARG A 61 -2.84 6.46 2.34
N HIS A 62 -2.63 5.26 1.79
CA HIS A 62 -3.65 4.55 1.01
C HIS A 62 -4.91 4.29 1.84
N LEU A 63 -4.78 3.83 3.10
CA LEU A 63 -5.90 3.62 4.02
C LEU A 63 -6.70 4.91 4.28
N ALA A 64 -6.01 6.03 4.49
CA ALA A 64 -6.65 7.33 4.71
C ALA A 64 -7.47 7.77 3.49
N MET A 65 -6.95 7.53 2.28
CA MET A 65 -7.67 7.85 1.03
C MET A 65 -8.85 6.92 0.79
N ALA A 66 -8.67 5.61 0.98
CA ALA A 66 -9.77 4.64 0.86
C ALA A 66 -10.95 5.00 1.77
N ARG A 67 -10.67 5.43 3.01
CA ARG A 67 -11.71 5.93 3.93
C ARG A 67 -12.40 7.21 3.45
N ARG A 68 -11.64 8.17 2.91
CA ARG A 68 -12.20 9.41 2.35
C ARG A 68 -13.09 9.16 1.14
N LEU A 69 -12.73 8.17 0.32
CA LEU A 69 -13.47 7.77 -0.88
C LEU A 69 -14.64 6.83 -0.59
N GLY A 70 -14.77 6.33 0.65
CA GLY A 70 -15.74 5.28 0.97
C GLY A 70 -15.42 3.91 0.34
N ASP A 71 -14.20 3.71 -0.18
CA ASP A 71 -13.76 2.44 -0.79
C ASP A 71 -13.49 1.39 0.30
N ARG A 72 -14.50 0.59 0.60
CA ARG A 72 -14.45 -0.49 1.60
C ARG A 72 -13.47 -1.59 1.21
N LEU A 73 -13.41 -1.94 -0.08
CA LEU A 73 -12.46 -2.93 -0.59
C LEU A 73 -11.01 -2.40 -0.51
N GLY A 74 -10.81 -1.12 -0.80
CA GLY A 74 -9.53 -0.42 -0.60
C GLY A 74 -9.10 -0.38 0.86
N GLU A 75 -10.04 -0.13 1.77
CA GLU A 75 -9.80 -0.17 3.23
C GLU A 75 -9.35 -1.57 3.66
N ALA A 76 -10.03 -2.62 3.19
CA ALA A 76 -9.65 -4.01 3.45
C ALA A 76 -8.25 -4.33 2.91
N ARG A 77 -7.96 -4.00 1.63
CA ARG A 77 -6.64 -4.19 1.02
C ARG A 77 -5.54 -3.48 1.82
N ALA A 78 -5.78 -2.24 2.24
CA ALA A 78 -4.81 -1.49 3.04
C ALA A 78 -4.53 -2.16 4.40
N HIS A 79 -5.56 -2.67 5.07
CA HIS A 79 -5.39 -3.41 6.33
C HIS A 79 -4.62 -4.73 6.15
N TRP A 80 -4.88 -5.46 5.06
CA TRP A 80 -4.10 -6.66 4.73
C TRP A 80 -2.62 -6.33 4.51
N SER A 81 -2.32 -5.32 3.69
CA SER A 81 -0.95 -4.91 3.41
C SER A 81 -0.22 -4.37 4.65
N LEU A 82 -0.91 -3.62 5.51
CA LEU A 82 -0.36 -3.18 6.81
C LEU A 82 -0.05 -4.35 7.73
N ALA A 83 -0.90 -5.38 7.77
CA ALA A 83 -0.64 -6.56 8.59
C ALA A 83 0.67 -7.25 8.19
N ASN A 84 0.91 -7.38 6.88
CA ASN A 84 2.15 -7.97 6.36
C ASN A 84 3.37 -7.08 6.66
N ALA A 85 3.26 -5.76 6.48
CA ALA A 85 4.35 -4.85 6.77
C ALA A 85 4.72 -4.82 8.27
N TYR A 86 3.73 -4.82 9.17
CA TYR A 86 3.98 -4.92 10.61
C TYR A 86 4.57 -6.28 11.02
N ALA A 87 4.13 -7.37 10.39
CA ALA A 87 4.75 -8.67 10.61
C ALA A 87 6.23 -8.67 10.18
N GLY A 88 6.56 -8.02 9.05
CA GLY A 88 7.95 -7.82 8.61
C GLY A 88 8.81 -6.98 9.56
N LEU A 89 8.18 -6.08 10.34
CA LEU A 89 8.83 -5.31 11.41
C LEU A 89 8.92 -6.07 12.75
N GLY A 90 8.28 -7.24 12.87
CA GLY A 90 8.14 -7.96 14.14
C GLY A 90 7.07 -7.40 15.09
N ASP A 91 6.30 -6.39 14.68
CA ASP A 91 5.19 -5.84 15.48
C ASP A 91 3.92 -6.68 15.26
N LEU A 92 3.89 -7.84 15.92
CA LEU A 92 2.79 -8.81 15.82
C LEU A 92 1.48 -8.24 16.35
N ASP A 93 1.52 -7.36 17.34
CA ASP A 93 0.34 -6.73 17.93
C ASP A 93 -0.39 -5.86 16.92
N ARG A 94 0.33 -4.98 16.21
CA ARG A 94 -0.26 -4.17 15.14
C ARG A 94 -0.68 -5.02 13.96
N SER A 95 0.09 -6.05 13.63
CA SER A 95 -0.25 -6.98 12.56
C SER A 95 -1.60 -7.66 12.81
N LEU A 96 -1.78 -8.23 14.00
CA LEU A 96 -3.03 -8.89 14.41
C LEU A 96 -4.22 -7.92 14.42
N ARG A 97 -4.03 -6.69 14.89
CA ARG A 97 -5.09 -5.66 14.83
C ARG A 97 -5.49 -5.36 13.39
N CYS A 98 -4.53 -5.22 12.48
CA CYS A 98 -4.80 -4.98 11.07
C CYS A 98 -5.51 -6.18 10.41
N ALA A 99 -5.07 -7.40 10.69
CA ALA A 99 -5.70 -8.62 10.17
C ALA A 99 -7.16 -8.78 10.65
N ARG A 100 -7.42 -8.47 11.93
CA ARG A 100 -8.79 -8.45 12.47
C ARG A 100 -9.67 -7.42 11.76
N ARG A 101 -9.12 -6.24 11.47
CA ARG A 101 -9.87 -5.18 10.78
C ARG A 101 -10.17 -5.54 9.33
N TYR A 102 -9.20 -6.11 8.61
CA TYR A 102 -9.42 -6.70 7.29
C TYR A 102 -10.58 -7.69 7.31
N ARG A 103 -10.51 -8.69 8.19
CA ARG A 103 -11.55 -9.73 8.31
C ARG A 103 -12.93 -9.15 8.63
N GLN A 104 -13.01 -8.16 9.53
CA GLN A 104 -14.26 -7.47 9.83
C GLN A 104 -14.89 -6.79 8.63
N ILE A 105 -14.08 -6.18 7.76
CA ILE A 105 -14.58 -5.49 6.56
C ILE A 105 -15.02 -6.53 5.54
N THR A 106 -14.19 -7.53 5.25
CA THR A 106 -14.51 -8.57 4.26
C THR A 106 -15.77 -9.35 4.61
N ILE A 107 -16.02 -9.64 5.90
CA ILE A 107 -17.24 -10.35 6.34
C ILE A 107 -18.51 -9.49 6.18
N LYS A 108 -18.40 -8.16 6.20
CA LYS A 108 -19.56 -7.27 6.09
C LYS A 108 -19.96 -6.94 4.66
N GLU A 109 -19.08 -7.22 3.70
CA GLU A 109 -19.27 -6.95 2.27
C GLU A 109 -19.60 -8.23 1.47
N LEU A 110 -19.75 -9.36 2.17
CA LEU A 110 -20.25 -10.65 1.67
C LEU A 110 -21.68 -10.87 2.16
#